data_AF-A0AAJ0M308-F1
#
_entry.id   AF-A0AAJ0M308-F1
#
_cell.length_a   1.000
_cell.length_b   1.000
_cell.length_c   1.000
_cell.angle_alpha   90.00
_cell.angle_beta   90.00
_cell.angle_gamma   90.00
#
_symmetry.space_group_name_H-M   'P 1'
#
loop_
_entity.id
_entity.type
_entity.pdbx_description
1 polymer ?
#
loop_
_entity_poly.entity_id
_entity_poly.type
_entity_poly.pdbx_seq_one_letter_code
_entity_poly.pdbx_strand_id
1 'polypeptide(L)'
;MRLVTNQELNEHREPGCLAVLTDRKYLHVGNSCIKRTLRRHEWISSRVSPPSTFPQRWKNDAAILQYLATHTNIPVPRLQCVFEDDGAFYHCTELVEGVTMDSLSEGDKKVVIQELLQHVTTLKSLRSDTPGVPGVREAGGKAAPSLLCAPERISNLHWKPNSCWQPRGSVRGDFVFCHNDLAQHNVIVDRDTLKIKAIIDWEFGGFWPEWFERPYWQRPGSSCALEGEEDDTQRCRDWLVSYCDEVVMPYLPTLHEKLGIPIRDDRGLTYGLPDSQRRETTSISEDGAESTSRDLGQNTY
;
A
#
# COMPACT_ATOMS: atom_id res chain seq x y z
N MET A 1 -21.06 1.82 -15.66
CA MET A 1 -20.11 2.87 -15.21
C MET A 1 -18.98 3.02 -16.22
N ARG A 2 -18.72 4.22 -16.77
CA ARG A 2 -17.61 4.47 -17.71
C ARG A 2 -16.27 4.29 -16.97
N LEU A 3 -15.38 3.48 -17.54
CA LEU A 3 -14.00 3.35 -17.06
C LEU A 3 -13.22 4.61 -17.44
N VAL A 4 -12.37 5.07 -16.52
CA VAL A 4 -11.49 6.23 -16.70
C VAL A 4 -10.07 5.75 -17.00
N THR A 5 -9.32 6.48 -17.81
CA THR A 5 -7.90 6.18 -18.03
C THR A 5 -7.03 6.89 -16.99
N ASN A 6 -5.82 6.38 -16.75
CA ASN A 6 -4.86 7.07 -15.88
C ASN A 6 -4.50 8.46 -16.44
N GLN A 7 -4.45 8.60 -17.77
CA GLN A 7 -4.24 9.89 -18.43
C GLN A 7 -5.38 10.86 -18.13
N GLU A 8 -6.64 10.47 -18.35
CA GLU A 8 -7.81 11.30 -18.04
C GLU A 8 -7.82 11.74 -16.56
N LEU A 9 -7.51 10.82 -15.64
CA LEU A 9 -7.41 11.15 -14.20
C LEU A 9 -6.31 12.16 -13.90
N ASN A 10 -5.17 12.09 -14.60
CA ASN A 10 -4.07 13.04 -14.41
C ASN A 10 -4.34 14.41 -15.06
N GLU A 11 -5.07 14.45 -16.17
CA GLU A 11 -5.50 15.69 -16.84
C GLU A 11 -6.55 16.45 -16.02
N HIS A 12 -7.34 15.74 -15.21
CA HIS A 12 -8.42 16.30 -14.39
C HIS A 12 -8.11 16.27 -12.89
N ARG A 13 -6.82 16.36 -12.52
CA ARG A 13 -6.40 16.39 -11.11
C ARG A 13 -7.02 17.57 -10.38
N GLU A 14 -7.50 17.29 -9.18
CA GLU A 14 -7.98 18.32 -8.27
C GLU A 14 -6.79 19.21 -7.80
N PRO A 15 -7.03 20.47 -7.41
CA PRO A 15 -5.98 21.30 -6.81
C PRO A 15 -5.28 20.58 -5.65
N GLY A 16 -3.95 20.57 -5.67
CA GLY A 16 -3.13 19.86 -4.68
C GLY A 16 -2.88 18.39 -5.00
N CYS A 17 -3.56 17.77 -5.97
CA CYS A 17 -3.19 16.42 -6.42
C CYS A 17 -1.94 16.47 -7.31
N LEU A 18 -0.85 15.88 -6.83
CA LEU A 18 0.44 15.86 -7.50
C LEU A 18 0.49 14.82 -8.62
N ALA A 19 -0.05 13.63 -8.36
CA ALA A 19 -0.03 12.52 -9.29
C ALA A 19 -1.16 11.53 -8.99
N VAL A 20 -1.67 10.90 -10.04
CA VAL A 20 -2.57 9.75 -9.96
C VAL A 20 -1.88 8.56 -10.62
N LEU A 21 -1.62 7.51 -9.86
CA LEU A 21 -1.12 6.23 -10.36
C LEU A 21 -2.29 5.26 -10.60
N THR A 22 -1.99 4.03 -11.00
CA THR A 22 -3.00 3.00 -11.27
C THR A 22 -3.74 2.53 -10.03
N ASP A 23 -3.17 2.74 -8.85
CA ASP A 23 -3.70 2.24 -7.57
C ASP A 23 -3.88 3.32 -6.49
N ARG A 24 -3.26 4.50 -6.65
CA ARG A 24 -3.26 5.56 -5.63
C ARG A 24 -3.11 6.98 -6.19
N LYS A 25 -3.49 7.97 -5.39
CA LYS A 25 -3.20 9.40 -5.58
C LYS A 25 -2.17 9.87 -4.56
N TYR A 26 -1.40 10.87 -4.97
CA TYR A 26 -0.56 11.69 -4.11
C TYR A 26 -1.13 13.10 -4.06
N LEU A 27 -1.34 13.62 -2.86
CA LEU A 27 -1.84 14.97 -2.64
C LEU A 27 -0.89 15.75 -1.72
N HIS A 28 -0.79 17.03 -2.00
CA HIS A 28 -0.14 18.03 -1.17
C HIS A 28 -1.21 19.05 -0.78
N VAL A 29 -1.51 19.11 0.52
CA VAL A 29 -2.52 20.00 1.08
C VAL A 29 -1.94 20.72 2.30
N GLY A 30 -1.70 22.02 2.18
CA GLY A 30 -1.06 22.79 3.26
C GLY A 30 0.32 22.20 3.58
N ASN A 31 0.57 21.85 4.85
CA ASN A 31 1.82 21.20 5.27
C ASN A 31 1.70 19.66 5.33
N SER A 32 0.85 19.06 4.49
CA SER A 32 0.56 17.62 4.51
C SER A 32 0.88 16.97 3.18
N CYS A 33 1.55 15.81 3.25
CA CYS A 33 1.67 14.86 2.15
C CYS A 33 0.70 13.71 2.41
N ILE A 34 -0.17 13.42 1.42
CA ILE A 34 -1.23 12.43 1.54
C ILE A 34 -1.08 11.39 0.43
N LYS A 35 -0.91 10.13 0.82
CA LYS A 35 -1.10 8.98 -0.07
C LYS A 35 -2.53 8.48 0.11
N ARG A 36 -3.24 8.19 -0.99
CA ARG A 36 -4.61 7.67 -0.94
C ARG A 36 -4.84 6.58 -1.97
N THR A 37 -5.39 5.43 -1.61
CA THR A 37 -5.78 4.43 -2.61
C THR A 37 -6.95 4.92 -3.47
N LEU A 38 -7.02 4.47 -4.73
CA LEU A 38 -8.14 4.81 -5.61
C LEU A 38 -9.44 4.17 -5.13
N ARG A 39 -10.53 4.96 -5.12
CA ARG A 39 -11.89 4.47 -4.90
C ARG A 39 -12.35 3.66 -6.10
N ARG A 40 -13.35 2.81 -5.89
CA ARG A 40 -13.87 1.90 -6.93
C ARG A 40 -14.25 2.58 -8.24
N HIS A 41 -14.80 3.78 -8.18
CA HIS A 41 -15.19 4.55 -9.37
C HIS A 41 -14.00 5.21 -10.10
N GLU A 42 -12.83 5.25 -9.47
CA GLU A 42 -11.59 5.79 -10.03
C GLU A 42 -10.74 4.68 -10.67
N TRP A 43 -11.16 3.41 -10.60
CA TRP A 43 -10.39 2.30 -11.14
C TRP A 43 -10.36 2.33 -12.67
N ILE A 44 -9.17 2.13 -13.23
CA ILE A 44 -8.94 2.21 -14.68
C ILE A 44 -9.63 1.05 -15.42
N SER A 45 -9.77 -0.08 -14.74
CA SER A 45 -10.44 -1.26 -15.27
C SER A 45 -11.14 -1.98 -14.12
N SER A 46 -12.26 -2.64 -14.41
CA SER A 46 -12.90 -3.53 -13.45
C SER A 46 -12.03 -4.73 -13.05
N ARG A 47 -10.91 -4.96 -13.74
CA ARG A 47 -9.93 -6.02 -13.47
C ARG A 47 -8.68 -5.54 -12.72
N VAL A 48 -8.50 -4.22 -12.58
CA VAL A 48 -7.32 -3.63 -11.93
C VAL A 48 -7.81 -2.82 -10.74
N SER A 49 -7.75 -3.43 -9.56
CA SER A 49 -8.00 -2.77 -8.29
C SER A 49 -6.67 -2.43 -7.62
N PRO A 50 -6.61 -1.37 -6.80
CA PRO A 50 -5.50 -1.18 -5.87
C PRO A 50 -5.26 -2.47 -5.06
N PRO A 51 -3.99 -2.90 -4.91
CA PRO A 51 -3.63 -3.97 -3.99
C PRO A 51 -4.26 -3.77 -2.60
N SER A 52 -4.95 -4.79 -2.10
CA SER A 52 -5.56 -4.73 -0.77
C SER A 52 -4.54 -4.78 0.37
N THR A 53 -3.26 -4.86 0.05
CA THR A 53 -2.14 -4.72 1.00
C THR A 53 -1.85 -3.26 1.37
N PHE A 54 -2.24 -2.26 0.57
CA PHE A 54 -1.97 -0.85 0.85
C PHE A 54 -2.41 -0.38 2.25
N PRO A 55 -3.62 -0.72 2.72
CA PRO A 55 -4.02 -0.40 4.09
C PRO A 55 -3.05 -0.96 5.14
N GLN A 56 -2.55 -2.18 4.97
CA GLN A 56 -1.59 -2.77 5.92
C GLN A 56 -0.21 -2.12 5.79
N ARG A 57 0.27 -1.91 4.56
CA ARG A 57 1.52 -1.19 4.26
C ARG A 57 1.58 0.17 4.95
N TRP A 58 0.53 0.97 4.83
CA TRP A 58 0.48 2.31 5.43
C TRP A 58 0.15 2.30 6.93
N LYS A 59 -0.51 1.26 7.46
CA LYS A 59 -0.57 1.02 8.91
C LYS A 59 0.80 0.70 9.49
N ASN A 60 1.62 -0.07 8.76
CA ASN A 60 2.99 -0.36 9.15
C ASN A 60 3.83 0.91 9.14
N ASP A 61 3.82 1.69 8.06
CA ASP A 61 4.52 2.98 7.98
C ASP A 61 4.14 3.87 9.17
N ALA A 62 2.85 4.09 9.42
CA ALA A 62 2.37 4.89 10.54
C ALA A 62 2.88 4.42 11.91
N ALA A 63 2.85 3.11 12.18
CA ALA A 63 3.35 2.55 13.43
C ALA A 63 4.87 2.71 13.57
N ILE A 64 5.61 2.55 12.47
CA ILE A 64 7.06 2.69 12.41
C ILE A 64 7.48 4.13 12.59
N LEU A 65 6.82 5.09 11.94
CA LEU A 65 7.05 6.53 12.15
C LEU A 65 6.93 6.91 13.63
N GLN A 66 5.87 6.45 14.29
CA GLN A 66 5.68 6.69 15.73
C GLN A 66 6.77 6.01 16.57
N TYR A 67 7.11 4.76 16.26
CA TYR A 67 8.13 4.00 16.99
C TYR A 67 9.51 4.65 16.87
N LEU A 68 9.96 4.96 15.65
CA LEU A 68 11.28 5.55 15.43
C LEU A 68 11.39 6.96 15.99
N ALA A 69 10.35 7.80 15.85
CA ALA A 69 10.33 9.13 16.43
C ALA A 69 10.41 9.14 17.96
N THR A 70 9.95 8.07 18.62
CA THR A 70 9.96 7.94 20.09
C THR A 70 11.19 7.24 20.65
N HIS A 71 11.86 6.40 19.86
CA HIS A 71 12.97 5.55 20.34
C HIS A 71 14.32 5.92 19.74
N THR A 72 14.38 6.82 18.76
CA THR A 72 15.61 7.15 18.04
C THR A 72 15.72 8.64 17.73
N ASN A 73 16.86 9.04 17.15
CA ASN A 73 17.08 10.34 16.54
C ASN A 73 17.01 10.30 15.00
N ILE A 74 16.48 9.23 14.42
CA ILE A 74 16.36 9.10 12.96
C ILE A 74 15.32 10.13 12.48
N PRO A 75 15.68 11.04 11.56
CA PRO A 75 14.71 11.97 10.99
C PRO A 75 13.65 11.19 10.23
N VAL A 76 12.39 11.31 10.65
CA VAL A 76 11.22 10.72 10.01
C VAL A 76 10.12 11.76 9.95
N PRO A 77 9.24 11.74 8.93
CA PRO A 77 8.14 12.69 8.86
C PRO A 77 7.17 12.43 10.02
N ARG A 78 6.69 13.50 10.65
CA ARG A 78 5.64 13.40 11.66
C ARG A 78 4.36 12.85 11.03
N LEU A 79 3.91 11.71 11.55
CA LEU A 79 2.60 11.16 11.22
C LEU A 79 1.49 12.12 11.67
N GLN A 80 0.52 12.37 10.80
CA GLN A 80 -0.69 13.13 11.12
C GLN A 80 -1.85 12.19 11.41
N CYS A 81 -2.16 11.29 10.47
CA CYS A 81 -3.16 10.24 10.65
C CYS A 81 -3.11 9.20 9.54
N VAL A 82 -3.73 8.05 9.82
CA VAL A 82 -4.20 7.08 8.82
C VAL A 82 -5.68 6.82 9.04
N PHE A 83 -6.46 6.71 7.98
CA PHE A 83 -7.90 6.43 8.09
C PHE A 83 -8.50 5.83 6.83
N GLU A 84 -9.67 5.23 7.00
CA GLU A 84 -10.49 4.70 5.91
C GLU A 84 -11.65 5.65 5.63
N ASP A 85 -11.94 5.87 4.35
CA ASP A 85 -13.12 6.60 3.91
C ASP A 85 -13.60 6.07 2.55
N ASP A 86 -14.86 5.63 2.51
CA ASP A 86 -15.57 5.09 1.34
C ASP A 86 -14.72 4.20 0.40
N GLY A 87 -14.23 3.07 0.92
CA GLY A 87 -13.44 2.10 0.14
C GLY A 87 -12.02 2.57 -0.23
N ALA A 88 -11.57 3.73 0.28
CA ALA A 88 -10.19 4.21 0.17
C ALA A 88 -9.48 4.24 1.53
N PHE A 89 -8.18 4.06 1.50
CA PHE A 89 -7.29 4.24 2.65
C PHE A 89 -6.48 5.51 2.45
N TYR A 90 -6.25 6.25 3.53
CA TYR A 90 -5.50 7.49 3.56
C TYR A 90 -4.31 7.36 4.51
N HIS A 91 -3.18 7.86 4.07
CA HIS A 91 -1.96 8.00 4.86
C HIS A 91 -1.47 9.43 4.76
N CYS A 92 -1.46 10.13 5.90
CA CYS A 92 -1.16 11.56 5.98
C CYS A 92 0.05 11.78 6.89
N THR A 93 1.10 12.38 6.33
CA THR A 93 2.27 12.85 7.08
C THR A 93 2.42 14.35 6.89
N GLU A 94 3.29 14.96 7.70
CA GLU A 94 3.79 16.28 7.33
C GLU A 94 4.57 16.23 6.02
N LEU A 95 4.57 17.35 5.32
CA LEU A 95 5.50 17.57 4.22
C LEU A 95 6.89 17.89 4.79
N VAL A 96 7.89 17.17 4.32
CA VAL A 96 9.29 17.46 4.64
C VAL A 96 9.91 18.19 3.46
N GLU A 97 10.24 19.46 3.63
CA GLU A 97 10.90 20.26 2.60
C GLU A 97 12.34 19.78 2.37
N GLY A 98 12.67 19.53 1.10
CA GLY A 98 13.99 19.07 0.69
C GLY A 98 13.98 18.49 -0.72
N VAL A 99 15.10 17.87 -1.09
CA VAL A 99 15.25 17.10 -2.33
C VAL A 99 15.60 15.66 -1.98
N THR A 100 15.24 14.72 -2.83
CA THR A 100 15.62 13.32 -2.68
C THR A 100 17.13 13.14 -2.94
N MET A 101 17.78 12.23 -2.22
CA MET A 101 19.24 12.01 -2.35
C MET A 101 19.62 11.58 -3.78
N ASP A 102 18.74 10.90 -4.52
CA ASP A 102 18.99 10.49 -5.92
C ASP A 102 19.20 11.68 -6.89
N SER A 103 18.62 12.84 -6.56
CA SER A 103 18.72 14.09 -7.34
C SER A 103 20.02 14.86 -7.12
N LEU A 104 20.84 14.45 -6.13
CA LEU A 104 22.09 15.12 -5.78
C LEU A 104 23.24 14.71 -6.72
N SER A 105 24.34 15.46 -6.66
CA SER A 105 25.58 15.06 -7.34
C SER A 105 26.20 13.83 -6.65
N GLU A 106 27.00 13.04 -7.37
CA GLU A 106 27.70 11.89 -6.78
C GLU A 106 28.66 12.27 -5.64
N GLY A 107 29.17 13.52 -5.65
CA GLY A 107 29.96 14.06 -4.54
C GLY A 107 29.12 14.28 -3.29
N ASP A 108 27.98 14.94 -3.45
CA ASP A 108 27.06 15.25 -2.34
C ASP A 108 26.42 13.98 -1.78
N LYS A 109 26.06 13.02 -2.64
CA LYS A 109 25.56 11.69 -2.22
C LYS A 109 26.51 11.02 -1.24
N LYS A 110 27.83 11.11 -1.45
CA LYS A 110 28.81 10.53 -0.53
C LYS A 110 28.77 11.18 0.86
N VAL A 111 28.53 12.49 0.93
CA VAL A 111 28.37 13.22 2.20
C VAL A 111 27.10 12.75 2.91
N VAL A 112 25.97 12.68 2.20
CA VAL A 112 24.70 12.21 2.76
C VAL A 112 24.80 10.75 3.23
N ILE A 113 25.46 9.88 2.46
CA ILE A 113 25.66 8.47 2.81
C ILE A 113 26.43 8.33 4.13
N GLN A 114 27.37 9.21 4.45
CA GLN A 114 28.07 9.17 5.74
C GLN A 114 27.13 9.38 6.93
N GLU A 115 26.16 10.31 6.82
CA GLU A 115 25.12 10.50 7.82
C GLU A 115 24.12 9.33 7.82
N LEU A 116 23.70 8.86 6.63
CA LEU A 116 22.78 7.74 6.49
C LEU A 116 23.31 6.47 7.17
N LEU A 117 24.61 6.17 7.06
CA LEU A 117 25.22 5.01 7.71
C LEU A 117 25.16 5.09 9.25
N GLN A 118 25.13 6.29 9.82
CA GLN A 118 24.92 6.47 11.26
C GLN A 118 23.48 6.07 11.63
N HIS A 119 22.49 6.51 10.85
CA HIS A 119 21.09 6.09 11.03
C HIS A 119 20.88 4.59 10.80
N VAL A 120 21.55 3.99 9.80
CA VAL A 120 21.53 2.53 9.59
C VAL A 120 22.12 1.80 10.80
N THR A 121 23.19 2.34 11.40
CA THR A 121 23.76 1.79 12.64
C THR A 121 22.76 1.87 13.78
N THR A 122 22.05 2.99 13.92
CA THR A 122 20.95 3.15 14.89
C THR A 122 19.84 2.12 14.65
N LEU A 123 19.37 1.93 13.42
CA LEU A 123 18.35 0.92 13.08
C LEU A 123 18.80 -0.49 13.48
N LYS A 124 20.04 -0.87 13.14
CA LYS A 124 20.60 -2.17 13.48
C LYS A 124 20.80 -2.39 14.98
N SER A 125 20.92 -1.31 15.76
CA SER A 125 21.02 -1.38 17.22
C SER A 125 19.68 -1.66 17.91
N LEU A 126 18.56 -1.40 17.24
CA LEU A 126 17.24 -1.78 17.72
C LEU A 126 17.07 -3.29 17.53
N ARG A 127 16.89 -4.01 18.64
CA ARG A 127 16.78 -5.47 18.66
C ARG A 127 15.42 -5.94 19.17
N SER A 128 14.98 -7.09 18.66
CA SER A 128 13.79 -7.80 19.13
C SER A 128 14.03 -9.31 19.13
N ASP A 129 13.42 -10.01 20.08
CA ASP A 129 13.44 -11.47 20.16
C ASP A 129 12.45 -12.13 19.16
N THR A 130 11.55 -11.32 18.60
CA THR A 130 10.48 -11.72 17.70
C THR A 130 10.46 -10.80 16.46
N PRO A 131 10.14 -11.31 15.26
CA PRO A 131 10.00 -10.46 14.09
C PRO A 131 8.62 -9.80 14.09
N GLY A 132 8.50 -8.69 13.37
CA GLY A 132 7.24 -7.94 13.32
C GLY A 132 7.42 -6.43 13.27
N VAL A 133 6.32 -5.74 13.03
CA VAL A 133 6.21 -4.29 13.19
C VAL A 133 5.82 -3.96 14.64
N PRO A 134 6.57 -3.08 15.34
CA PRO A 134 6.20 -2.66 16.68
C PRO A 134 5.05 -1.67 16.67
N GLY A 135 4.26 -1.66 17.75
CA GLY A 135 3.31 -0.58 18.02
C GLY A 135 2.07 -0.52 17.12
N VAL A 136 1.80 -1.54 16.30
CA VAL A 136 0.60 -1.58 15.45
C VAL A 136 -0.67 -1.61 16.31
N ARG A 137 -1.58 -0.67 16.05
CA ARG A 137 -2.85 -0.54 16.75
C ARG A 137 -4.01 -0.50 15.77
N GLU A 138 -5.13 -1.10 16.15
CA GLU A 138 -6.40 -0.96 15.44
C GLU A 138 -7.14 0.33 15.86
N ALA A 139 -8.21 0.64 15.15
CA ALA A 139 -9.15 1.69 15.56
C ALA A 139 -9.61 1.47 17.00
N GLY A 140 -9.58 2.53 17.82
CA GLY A 140 -9.86 2.45 19.25
C GLY A 140 -8.69 1.99 20.12
N GLY A 141 -7.48 1.89 19.57
CA GLY A 141 -6.23 1.74 20.33
C GLY A 141 -5.90 0.31 20.78
N LYS A 142 -6.70 -0.68 20.36
CA LYS A 142 -6.45 -2.10 20.63
C LYS A 142 -5.18 -2.57 19.91
N ALA A 143 -4.42 -3.47 20.53
CA ALA A 143 -3.29 -4.10 19.88
C ALA A 143 -3.78 -4.87 18.63
N ALA A 144 -3.11 -4.65 17.50
CA ALA A 144 -3.38 -5.36 16.26
C ALA A 144 -2.35 -6.50 16.07
N PRO A 145 -2.65 -7.51 15.25
CA PRO A 145 -1.64 -8.44 14.78
C PRO A 145 -0.49 -7.69 14.09
N SER A 146 0.75 -8.10 14.41
CA SER A 146 1.94 -7.59 13.74
C SER A 146 2.06 -8.25 12.37
N LEU A 147 1.56 -7.59 11.32
CA LEU A 147 1.63 -8.09 9.95
C LEU A 147 2.79 -7.44 9.20
N LEU A 148 3.69 -8.26 8.71
CA LEU A 148 4.78 -7.85 7.84
C LEU A 148 4.25 -7.74 6.40
N CYS A 149 4.65 -6.67 5.71
CA CYS A 149 4.50 -6.57 4.26
C CYS A 149 5.82 -7.00 3.62
N ALA A 150 5.75 -7.95 2.69
CA ALA A 150 6.95 -8.41 1.99
C ALA A 150 7.52 -7.27 1.12
N PRO A 151 8.85 -7.05 1.13
CA PRO A 151 9.49 -6.05 0.28
C PRO A 151 9.17 -6.28 -1.21
N GLU A 152 9.09 -5.23 -2.02
CA GLU A 152 8.67 -5.37 -3.42
C GLU A 152 9.55 -6.32 -4.24
N ARG A 153 10.86 -6.36 -3.94
CA ARG A 153 11.80 -7.25 -4.62
C ARG A 153 11.44 -8.75 -4.51
N ILE A 154 10.60 -9.14 -3.54
CA ILE A 154 10.20 -10.53 -3.34
C ILE A 154 8.69 -10.80 -3.54
N SER A 155 7.88 -9.78 -3.86
CA SER A 155 6.42 -9.89 -3.83
C SER A 155 5.78 -10.69 -4.98
N ASN A 156 6.56 -11.14 -5.98
CA ASN A 156 6.05 -11.73 -7.23
C ASN A 156 6.30 -13.25 -7.36
N LEU A 157 6.55 -13.96 -6.26
CA LEU A 157 6.95 -15.38 -6.30
C LEU A 157 5.87 -16.33 -5.75
N HIS A 158 4.94 -16.74 -6.61
CA HIS A 158 3.99 -17.85 -6.37
C HIS A 158 3.28 -17.85 -5.00
N TRP A 159 2.90 -16.67 -4.51
CA TRP A 159 2.04 -16.49 -3.33
C TRP A 159 0.64 -16.10 -3.75
N LYS A 160 -0.32 -16.13 -2.82
CA LYS A 160 -1.64 -15.58 -3.09
C LYS A 160 -1.53 -14.08 -3.34
N PRO A 161 -2.31 -13.52 -4.28
CA PRO A 161 -2.37 -12.08 -4.45
C PRO A 161 -2.78 -11.38 -3.15
N ASN A 162 -2.17 -10.23 -2.88
CA ASN A 162 -2.45 -9.39 -1.71
C ASN A 162 -2.11 -10.02 -0.34
N SER A 163 -1.08 -10.85 -0.29
CA SER A 163 -0.60 -11.45 0.95
C SER A 163 0.24 -10.50 1.80
N CYS A 164 -0.07 -10.43 3.08
CA CYS A 164 0.81 -10.02 4.17
C CYS A 164 1.22 -11.25 4.99
N TRP A 165 2.13 -11.07 5.93
CA TRP A 165 2.80 -12.17 6.62
C TRP A 165 2.70 -12.01 8.12
N GLN A 166 2.05 -12.95 8.79
CA GLN A 166 1.96 -12.98 10.24
C GLN A 166 3.06 -13.89 10.79
N PRO A 167 4.05 -13.38 11.54
CA PRO A 167 4.99 -14.25 12.22
C PRO A 167 4.31 -15.27 13.12
N ARG A 168 4.73 -16.54 13.03
CA ARG A 168 4.20 -17.58 13.92
C ARG A 168 4.65 -17.30 15.35
N GLY A 169 3.76 -17.55 16.32
CA GLY A 169 4.03 -17.28 17.74
C GLY A 169 5.22 -18.04 18.33
N SER A 170 5.72 -19.09 17.67
CA SER A 170 6.89 -19.88 18.07
C SER A 170 8.23 -19.31 17.58
N VAL A 171 8.22 -18.34 16.65
CA VAL A 171 9.45 -17.78 16.08
C VAL A 171 10.18 -16.96 17.12
N ARG A 172 11.45 -17.27 17.34
CA ARG A 172 12.37 -16.52 18.19
C ARG A 172 13.71 -16.37 17.49
N GLY A 173 14.44 -15.29 17.79
CA GLY A 173 15.74 -15.01 17.18
C GLY A 173 16.33 -13.69 17.63
N ASP A 174 17.38 -13.25 16.94
CA ASP A 174 17.94 -11.91 17.06
C ASP A 174 17.56 -11.12 15.80
N PHE A 175 16.48 -10.35 15.90
CA PHE A 175 15.97 -9.54 14.80
C PHE A 175 16.42 -8.10 14.97
N VAL A 176 16.75 -7.46 13.86
CA VAL A 176 17.15 -6.04 13.81
C VAL A 176 16.09 -5.24 13.09
N PHE A 177 16.07 -3.93 13.31
CA PHE A 177 15.15 -3.07 12.58
C PHE A 177 15.66 -2.84 11.15
N CYS A 178 14.86 -3.25 10.18
CA CYS A 178 15.09 -3.07 8.75
C CYS A 178 14.05 -2.10 8.18
N HIS A 179 14.45 -1.31 7.19
CA HIS A 179 13.57 -0.52 6.33
C HIS A 179 13.06 -1.34 5.15
N ASN A 180 13.91 -2.22 4.61
CA ASN A 180 13.67 -3.09 3.45
C ASN A 180 13.38 -2.42 2.10
N ASP A 181 13.42 -1.10 2.04
CA ASP A 181 13.29 -0.31 0.82
C ASP A 181 14.14 0.98 0.90
N LEU A 182 15.30 0.89 1.56
CA LEU A 182 16.17 2.05 1.76
C LEU A 182 17.00 2.33 0.49
N ALA A 183 16.36 2.98 -0.49
CA ALA A 183 16.98 3.50 -1.69
C ALA A 183 17.16 5.03 -1.64
N GLN A 184 17.92 5.57 -2.59
CA GLN A 184 18.28 7.00 -2.61
C GLN A 184 17.05 7.95 -2.67
N HIS A 185 15.96 7.52 -3.30
CA HIS A 185 14.73 8.32 -3.40
C HIS A 185 13.92 8.37 -2.10
N ASN A 186 14.21 7.50 -1.13
CA ASN A 186 13.56 7.46 0.18
C ASN A 186 14.31 8.27 1.25
N VAL A 187 15.36 9.01 0.86
CA VAL A 187 16.13 9.89 1.74
C VAL A 187 15.93 11.34 1.29
N ILE A 188 15.26 12.14 2.12
CA ILE A 188 15.02 13.56 1.90
C ILE A 188 16.13 14.38 2.56
N VAL A 189 16.70 15.29 1.79
CA VAL A 189 17.91 16.03 2.13
C VAL A 189 17.69 17.53 1.95
N ASP A 190 18.23 18.30 2.89
CA ASP A 190 18.36 19.75 2.76
C ASP A 190 19.44 20.07 1.73
N ARG A 191 19.06 20.74 0.62
CA ARG A 191 19.93 20.91 -0.55
C ARG A 191 21.20 21.69 -0.26
N ASP A 192 21.15 22.62 0.68
CA ASP A 192 22.27 23.54 0.97
C ASP A 192 23.21 22.95 2.02
N THR A 193 22.67 22.28 3.03
CA THR A 193 23.47 21.72 4.14
C THR A 193 23.83 20.25 3.96
N LEU A 194 23.19 19.57 2.99
CA LEU A 194 23.26 18.12 2.78
C LEU A 194 22.85 17.28 4.00
N LYS A 195 22.08 17.87 4.92
CA LYS A 195 21.56 17.17 6.09
C LYS A 195 20.31 16.37 5.76
N ILE A 196 20.26 15.13 6.23
CA ILE A 196 19.07 14.29 6.14
C ILE A 196 17.96 14.93 6.97
N LYS A 197 16.85 15.26 6.29
CA LYS A 197 15.64 15.84 6.89
C LYS A 197 14.60 14.76 7.21
N ALA A 198 14.56 13.70 6.41
CA ALA A 198 13.71 12.55 6.66
C ALA A 198 14.16 11.30 5.89
N ILE A 199 13.93 10.14 6.49
CA ILE A 199 13.83 8.84 5.80
C ILE A 199 12.34 8.49 5.74
N ILE A 200 11.85 8.15 4.55
CA ILE A 200 10.42 7.96 4.25
C ILE A 200 10.15 6.59 3.64
N ASP A 201 8.87 6.23 3.50
CA ASP A 201 8.39 4.99 2.88
C ASP A 201 8.75 3.70 3.65
N TRP A 202 8.36 3.69 4.92
CA TRP A 202 8.61 2.60 5.87
C TRP A 202 7.61 1.43 5.74
N GLU A 203 6.89 1.32 4.62
CA GLU A 203 5.77 0.36 4.48
C GLU A 203 6.18 -1.12 4.58
N PHE A 204 7.47 -1.42 4.39
CA PHE A 204 8.07 -2.75 4.52
C PHE A 204 8.98 -2.91 5.75
N GLY A 205 9.05 -1.89 6.59
CA GLY A 205 9.97 -1.88 7.73
C GLY A 205 9.50 -2.76 8.89
N GLY A 206 10.34 -2.87 9.92
CA GLY A 206 10.05 -3.61 11.15
C GLY A 206 11.25 -4.42 11.63
N PHE A 207 11.03 -5.38 12.51
CA PHE A 207 12.04 -6.33 12.97
C PHE A 207 12.12 -7.53 12.03
N TRP A 208 13.28 -7.69 11.39
CA TRP A 208 13.58 -8.72 10.39
C TRP A 208 14.95 -9.35 10.67
N PRO A 209 15.27 -10.51 10.08
CA PRO A 209 16.65 -10.99 10.07
C PRO A 209 17.57 -9.95 9.42
N GLU A 210 18.74 -9.69 9.99
CA GLU A 210 19.64 -8.61 9.53
C GLU A 210 19.93 -8.61 8.03
N TRP A 211 20.05 -9.80 7.44
CA TRP A 211 20.36 -9.97 6.02
C TRP A 211 19.23 -9.56 5.06
N PHE A 212 18.04 -9.21 5.57
CA PHE A 212 17.00 -8.57 4.76
C PHE A 212 17.31 -7.13 4.38
N GLU A 213 18.10 -6.40 5.19
CA GLU A 213 18.47 -5.01 4.88
C GLU A 213 19.65 -5.01 3.91
N ARG A 214 19.39 -4.59 2.68
CA ARG A 214 20.40 -4.50 1.61
C ARG A 214 20.80 -3.04 1.39
N PRO A 215 22.08 -2.76 1.09
CA PRO A 215 22.60 -1.40 1.00
C PRO A 215 22.25 -0.71 -0.33
N TYR A 216 20.99 -0.73 -0.75
CA TYR A 216 20.56 -0.18 -2.04
C TYR A 216 20.77 1.34 -2.14
N TRP A 217 20.86 2.04 -1.01
CA TRP A 217 21.27 3.45 -0.95
C TRP A 217 22.66 3.73 -1.57
N GLN A 218 23.51 2.72 -1.74
CA GLN A 218 24.84 2.89 -2.33
C GLN A 218 24.81 3.14 -3.85
N ARG A 219 23.68 2.94 -4.52
CA ARG A 219 23.57 3.14 -5.97
C ARG A 219 22.22 3.72 -6.39
N PRO A 220 22.14 4.29 -7.61
CA PRO A 220 20.85 4.66 -8.20
C PRO A 220 19.96 3.43 -8.48
N GLY A 221 18.66 3.69 -8.55
CA GLY A 221 17.65 2.70 -8.96
C GLY A 221 16.82 2.15 -7.80
N SER A 222 16.10 1.06 -8.08
CA SER A 222 15.20 0.38 -7.16
C SER A 222 15.94 -0.49 -6.15
N SER A 223 15.26 -0.80 -5.05
CA SER A 223 15.68 -1.70 -3.98
C SER A 223 15.60 -3.19 -4.37
N CYS A 224 16.19 -3.57 -5.50
CA CYS A 224 16.28 -4.96 -5.98
C CYS A 224 17.66 -5.24 -6.54
N ALA A 225 18.13 -6.49 -6.52
CA ALA A 225 19.43 -6.86 -7.06
C ALA A 225 19.55 -6.52 -8.56
N LEU A 226 20.69 -5.97 -8.97
CA LEU A 226 21.08 -5.81 -10.38
C LEU A 226 21.96 -6.97 -10.84
N GLU A 227 22.22 -7.05 -12.16
CA GLU A 227 23.12 -8.05 -12.72
C GLU A 227 24.51 -8.00 -12.04
N GLY A 228 24.97 -9.14 -11.55
CA GLY A 228 26.24 -9.27 -10.82
C GLY A 228 26.16 -8.98 -9.32
N GLU A 229 25.03 -8.52 -8.79
CA GLU A 229 24.80 -8.41 -7.35
C GLU A 229 24.28 -9.74 -6.77
N GLU A 230 24.47 -9.93 -5.47
CA GLU A 230 23.84 -11.03 -4.75
C GLU A 230 22.31 -10.84 -4.75
N ASP A 231 21.61 -11.78 -5.36
CA ASP A 231 20.16 -11.88 -5.32
C ASP A 231 19.70 -12.65 -4.08
N ASP A 232 19.16 -11.92 -3.09
CA ASP A 232 18.67 -12.47 -1.81
C ASP A 232 17.19 -12.90 -1.87
N THR A 233 16.56 -12.81 -3.05
CA THR A 233 15.12 -12.95 -3.23
C THR A 233 14.60 -14.29 -2.73
N GLN A 234 15.20 -15.41 -3.15
CA GLN A 234 14.75 -16.74 -2.76
C GLN A 234 14.95 -16.99 -1.25
N ARG A 235 16.07 -16.52 -0.69
CA ARG A 235 16.37 -16.66 0.75
C ARG A 235 15.35 -15.90 1.61
N CYS A 236 15.04 -14.66 1.25
CA CYS A 236 14.01 -13.85 1.92
C CYS A 236 12.63 -14.52 1.84
N ARG A 237 12.29 -15.04 0.66
CA ARG A 237 11.04 -15.76 0.42
C ARG A 237 10.93 -17.01 1.31
N ASP A 238 11.96 -17.83 1.33
CA ASP A 238 11.98 -19.08 2.08
C ASP A 238 11.85 -18.82 3.59
N TRP A 239 12.43 -17.74 4.09
CA TRP A 239 12.24 -17.32 5.47
C TRP A 239 10.77 -16.95 5.75
N LEU A 240 10.13 -16.14 4.91
CA LEU A 240 8.72 -15.79 5.10
C LEU A 240 7.82 -17.03 5.11
N VAL A 241 7.98 -17.93 4.14
CA VAL A 241 7.17 -19.16 4.06
C VAL A 241 7.43 -20.10 5.24
N SER A 242 8.67 -20.16 5.74
CA SER A 242 9.05 -21.05 6.84
C SER A 242 8.59 -20.55 8.21
N TYR A 243 8.57 -19.23 8.42
CA TYR A 243 8.40 -18.63 9.75
C TYR A 243 7.10 -17.82 9.91
N CYS A 244 6.39 -17.53 8.83
CA CYS A 244 5.15 -16.76 8.87
C CYS A 244 3.97 -17.55 8.28
N ASP A 245 2.78 -17.15 8.69
CA ASP A 245 1.52 -17.55 8.06
C ASP A 245 1.13 -16.49 7.03
N GLU A 246 0.71 -16.96 5.86
CA GLU A 246 0.25 -16.11 4.77
C GLU A 246 -1.17 -15.60 5.06
N VAL A 247 -1.34 -14.28 5.10
CA VAL A 247 -2.62 -13.61 5.37
C VAL A 247 -3.04 -12.81 4.15
N VAL A 248 -4.11 -13.25 3.47
CA VAL A 248 -4.67 -12.51 2.33
C VAL A 248 -5.48 -11.32 2.84
N MET A 249 -5.08 -10.12 2.45
CA MET A 249 -5.74 -8.90 2.90
C MET A 249 -7.09 -8.70 2.18
N PRO A 250 -8.20 -8.46 2.90
CA PRO A 250 -9.47 -8.16 2.26
C PRO A 250 -9.45 -6.77 1.61
N TYR A 251 -10.26 -6.57 0.57
CA TYR A 251 -10.47 -5.25 0.01
C TYR A 251 -11.24 -4.35 1.00
N LEU A 252 -11.10 -3.04 0.83
CA LEU A 252 -11.85 -2.07 1.64
C LEU A 252 -13.28 -1.91 1.10
N PRO A 253 -14.32 -2.22 1.88
CA PRO A 253 -15.69 -2.07 1.43
C PRO A 253 -16.09 -0.59 1.33
N THR A 254 -16.79 -0.25 0.26
CA THR A 254 -17.45 1.04 0.06
C THR A 254 -18.59 1.23 1.06
N LEU A 255 -19.07 2.47 1.24
CA LEU A 255 -20.25 2.74 2.06
C LEU A 255 -21.48 1.98 1.54
N HIS A 256 -21.64 1.91 0.22
CA HIS A 256 -22.75 1.20 -0.43
C HIS A 256 -22.77 -0.29 -0.08
N GLU A 257 -21.60 -0.93 -0.10
CA GLU A 257 -21.44 -2.34 0.31
C GLU A 257 -21.69 -2.54 1.80
N LYS A 258 -21.20 -1.63 2.66
CA LYS A 258 -21.46 -1.66 4.11
C LYS A 258 -22.95 -1.55 4.44
N LEU A 259 -23.71 -0.81 3.64
CA LEU A 259 -25.17 -0.65 3.78
C LEU A 259 -25.97 -1.81 3.15
N GLY A 260 -25.31 -2.77 2.50
CA GLY A 260 -25.97 -3.90 1.83
C GLY A 260 -26.81 -3.49 0.62
N ILE A 261 -26.56 -2.31 0.03
CA ILE A 261 -27.33 -1.83 -1.10
C ILE A 261 -26.85 -2.59 -2.35
N PRO A 262 -27.74 -3.21 -3.16
CA PRO A 262 -27.33 -3.94 -4.35
C PRO A 262 -26.62 -3.01 -5.33
N ILE A 263 -25.44 -3.42 -5.81
CA ILE A 263 -24.79 -2.75 -6.94
C ILE A 263 -25.51 -3.25 -8.20
N ARG A 264 -26.26 -2.36 -8.87
CA ARG A 264 -26.82 -2.64 -10.19
C ARG A 264 -25.73 -2.38 -11.22
N ASP A 265 -25.26 -3.41 -11.91
CA ASP A 265 -24.49 -3.19 -13.13
C ASP A 265 -25.43 -2.81 -14.29
N ASP A 266 -24.87 -2.25 -15.36
CA ASP A 266 -25.62 -1.85 -16.57
C ASP A 266 -26.27 -3.07 -17.30
N ARG A 267 -26.10 -4.30 -16.77
CA ARG A 267 -26.64 -5.57 -17.28
C ARG A 267 -27.65 -6.22 -16.31
N GLY A 268 -28.03 -5.55 -15.22
CA GLY A 268 -29.03 -6.03 -14.27
C GLY A 268 -28.57 -7.18 -13.37
N LEU A 269 -27.27 -7.51 -13.30
CA LEU A 269 -26.76 -8.58 -12.45
C LEU A 269 -26.33 -8.04 -11.08
N THR A 270 -27.01 -8.51 -10.03
CA THR A 270 -26.66 -8.24 -8.63
C THR A 270 -25.53 -9.16 -8.17
N TYR A 271 -24.39 -8.60 -7.80
CA TYR A 271 -23.40 -9.28 -6.94
C TYR A 271 -23.44 -8.65 -5.55
N GLY A 272 -23.66 -9.45 -4.51
CA GLY A 272 -23.64 -8.97 -3.12
C GLY A 272 -24.56 -9.65 -2.11
N LEU A 273 -25.39 -10.64 -2.49
CA LEU A 273 -26.16 -11.39 -1.49
C LEU A 273 -25.37 -12.62 -1.01
N PRO A 274 -25.30 -12.88 0.32
CA PRO A 274 -24.88 -14.17 0.85
C PRO A 274 -25.77 -15.28 0.25
N ASP A 275 -25.19 -16.47 -0.01
CA ASP A 275 -25.86 -17.61 -0.65
C ASP A 275 -27.18 -18.05 0.02
N SER A 276 -27.43 -17.62 1.26
CA SER A 276 -28.66 -17.91 2.00
C SER A 276 -29.92 -17.20 1.48
N GLN A 277 -29.80 -16.16 0.65
CA GLN A 277 -30.96 -15.42 0.11
C GLN A 277 -31.24 -15.69 -1.38
N ARG A 278 -30.49 -16.58 -2.03
CA ARG A 278 -30.58 -16.85 -3.47
C ARG A 278 -31.81 -17.70 -3.87
N ARG A 279 -32.58 -18.23 -2.91
CA ARG A 279 -33.61 -19.25 -3.16
C ARG A 279 -35.05 -18.77 -3.30
N GLU A 280 -35.36 -17.48 -3.15
CA GLU A 280 -36.77 -17.03 -3.13
C GLU A 280 -37.20 -16.14 -4.31
N THR A 281 -36.32 -15.79 -5.26
CA THR A 281 -36.69 -14.88 -6.37
C THR A 281 -36.88 -15.56 -7.73
N THR A 282 -36.97 -16.88 -7.80
CA THR A 282 -37.30 -17.62 -9.05
C THR A 282 -38.59 -18.42 -8.91
N SER A 283 -39.71 -17.72 -8.74
CA SER A 283 -41.02 -18.24 -9.15
C SER A 283 -42.04 -17.09 -9.14
N ILE A 284 -42.15 -16.37 -10.25
CA ILE A 284 -43.38 -15.78 -10.81
C ILE A 284 -42.97 -15.24 -12.18
N SER A 285 -43.34 -15.94 -13.26
CA SER A 285 -43.80 -15.35 -14.53
C SER A 285 -43.86 -16.42 -15.64
N GLU A 286 -44.87 -17.27 -15.64
CA GLU A 286 -45.41 -17.84 -16.88
C GLU A 286 -46.92 -18.00 -16.68
N ASP A 287 -47.70 -17.12 -17.31
CA ASP A 287 -48.99 -17.49 -17.87
C ASP A 287 -49.54 -16.37 -18.78
N GLY A 288 -49.55 -16.68 -20.09
CA GLY A 288 -50.72 -16.54 -20.96
C GLY A 288 -51.14 -15.15 -21.44
N ALA A 289 -50.77 -14.81 -22.68
CA ALA A 289 -51.63 -13.98 -23.53
C ALA A 289 -51.46 -14.36 -25.01
N GLU A 290 -52.36 -15.21 -25.49
CA GLU A 290 -52.53 -15.54 -26.91
C GLU A 290 -53.60 -14.65 -27.56
N SER A 291 -53.25 -14.15 -28.74
CA SER A 291 -54.10 -13.76 -29.87
C SER A 291 -55.07 -12.57 -29.73
N THR A 292 -54.89 -11.60 -30.62
CA THR A 292 -55.92 -11.22 -31.61
C THR A 292 -55.26 -10.47 -32.76
N SER A 293 -55.80 -10.73 -33.96
CA SER A 293 -55.32 -10.33 -35.28
C SER A 293 -56.05 -9.08 -35.79
N ARG A 294 -55.50 -8.49 -36.87
CA ARG A 294 -55.95 -7.33 -37.70
C ARG A 294 -55.25 -6.01 -37.30
N ASP A 295 -54.75 -5.16 -38.19
CA ASP A 295 -54.91 -5.07 -39.64
C ASP A 295 -53.75 -4.27 -40.25
N LEU A 296 -53.69 -4.34 -41.58
CA LEU A 296 -52.76 -3.77 -42.55
C LEU A 296 -52.50 -2.25 -42.45
N GLY A 297 -51.28 -1.86 -42.85
CA GLY A 297 -51.14 -0.91 -43.97
C GLY A 297 -50.63 0.52 -43.70
N GLN A 298 -49.42 0.76 -44.21
CA GLN A 298 -48.98 1.94 -44.98
C GLN A 298 -48.77 3.33 -44.33
N ASN A 299 -47.55 3.81 -44.60
CA ASN A 299 -47.13 5.16 -45.05
C ASN A 299 -47.03 6.36 -44.09
N THR A 300 -45.82 6.95 -44.14
CA THR A 300 -45.46 8.40 -44.13
C THR A 300 -45.97 9.24 -42.95
N TYR A 301 -45.14 9.85 -42.12
CA TYR A 301 -44.06 10.81 -42.38
C TYR A 301 -43.01 10.76 -41.26
#